data_AF-A0A0P0CIH0-F1
#
_entry.id   AF-A0A0P0CIH0-F1
#
_cell.length_a   1.000
_cell.length_b   1.000
_cell.length_c   1.000
_cell.angle_alpha   90.00
_cell.angle_beta   90.00
_cell.angle_gamma   90.00
#
_symmetry.space_group_name_H-M   'P 1'
#
loop_
_entity.id
_entity.type
_entity.pdbx_description
1 polymer ?
#
loop_
_entity_poly.entity_id
_entity_poly.type
_entity_poly.pdbx_seq_one_letter_code
_entity_poly.pdbx_strand_id
1 'polypeptide(L)'
;HNIAQEHNGISVFTGVGERTREGNDLYFEMKASGVLDKTAMVFGQMNEPPGARMRVALTGLTIAEYFRDVEGQDVLLFIDNIFRFTQAGSEVSALLGRIPSAVGYQPTLATEMGQLQERITSTKKGSITS
;
A
#
# COMPACT_ATOMS: atom_id res chain seq x y z
N HIS A 1 8.63 -13.20 -15.59
CA HIS A 1 8.07 -14.53 -15.30
C HIS A 1 7.74 -14.49 -13.83
N ASN A 2 6.47 -14.18 -13.56
CA ASN A 2 6.09 -13.33 -12.43
C ASN A 2 5.70 -14.18 -11.22
N ILE A 3 6.26 -13.86 -10.06
CA ILE A 3 5.96 -14.49 -8.76
C ILE A 3 4.44 -14.47 -8.49
N ALA A 4 3.73 -13.42 -8.92
CA ALA A 4 2.27 -13.34 -8.79
C ALA A 4 1.47 -14.34 -9.66
N GLN A 5 2.05 -14.88 -10.74
CA GLN A 5 1.40 -15.91 -11.57
C GLN A 5 1.64 -17.33 -11.03
N GLU A 6 2.78 -17.58 -10.41
CA GLU A 6 3.12 -18.89 -9.84
C GLU A 6 2.63 -19.06 -8.41
N HIS A 7 2.46 -17.96 -7.67
CA HIS A 7 1.97 -18.03 -6.30
C HIS A 7 0.45 -18.27 -6.28
N ASN A 8 0.03 -19.35 -5.62
CA ASN A 8 -1.39 -19.70 -5.52
C ASN A 8 -2.15 -18.86 -4.46
N GLY A 9 -1.46 -17.94 -3.79
CA GLY A 9 -2.00 -17.04 -2.77
C GLY A 9 -2.62 -15.76 -3.33
N ILE A 10 -3.26 -14.99 -2.44
CA ILE A 10 -3.91 -13.72 -2.78
C ILE A 10 -2.87 -12.61 -2.90
N SER A 11 -3.07 -11.70 -3.85
CA SER A 11 -2.26 -10.50 -3.99
C SER A 11 -3.07 -9.25 -3.63
N VAL A 12 -2.44 -8.28 -2.97
CA VAL A 12 -3.02 -6.97 -2.68
C VAL A 12 -2.10 -5.90 -3.26
N PHE A 13 -2.56 -5.20 -4.28
CA PHE A 13 -1.84 -4.08 -4.87
C PHE A 13 -2.36 -2.76 -4.29
N THR A 14 -1.46 -1.89 -3.86
CA THR A 14 -1.77 -0.62 -3.22
C THR A 14 -1.03 0.51 -3.93
N GLY A 15 -1.74 1.19 -4.83
CA GLY A 15 -1.28 2.35 -5.58
C GLY A 15 -1.37 3.64 -4.75
N VAL A 16 -0.27 4.03 -4.10
CA VAL A 16 -0.12 5.24 -3.27
C VAL A 16 0.47 6.37 -4.11
N GLY A 17 -0.34 7.37 -4.45
CA GLY A 17 0.09 8.55 -5.19
C GLY A 17 0.63 8.23 -6.58
N GLU A 18 0.06 7.22 -7.23
CA GLU A 18 0.39 6.83 -8.61
C GLU A 18 -0.36 7.67 -9.64
N ARG A 19 0.10 7.64 -10.90
CA ARG A 19 -0.63 8.28 -11.99
C ARG A 19 -1.84 7.45 -12.37
N THR A 20 -2.96 8.12 -12.63
CA THR A 20 -4.22 7.45 -13.04
C THR A 20 -4.04 6.60 -14.29
N ARG A 21 -3.19 7.04 -15.23
CA ARG A 21 -2.83 6.26 -16.42
C ARG A 21 -2.13 4.94 -16.05
N GLU A 22 -1.14 4.99 -15.17
CA GLU A 22 -0.35 3.82 -14.75
C GLU A 22 -1.24 2.80 -14.00
N GLY A 23 -2.15 3.28 -13.15
CA GLY A 23 -3.15 2.42 -12.51
C GLY A 23 -4.13 1.78 -13.49
N ASN A 24 -4.56 2.50 -14.53
CA ASN A 24 -5.42 1.98 -15.59
C ASN A 24 -4.71 0.90 -16.41
N ASP A 25 -3.46 1.16 -16.83
CA ASP A 25 -2.66 0.23 -17.62
C ASP A 25 -2.44 -1.08 -16.84
N LEU A 26 -2.10 -0.97 -15.55
CA LEU A 26 -1.95 -2.11 -14.64
C LEU A 26 -3.24 -2.92 -14.51
N TYR A 27 -4.40 -2.27 -14.35
CA TYR A 27 -5.68 -2.97 -14.25
C TYR A 27 -5.96 -3.83 -15.50
N PHE A 28 -5.74 -3.27 -16.70
CA PHE A 28 -5.93 -4.01 -17.93
C PHE A 28 -4.88 -5.12 -18.14
N GLU A 29 -3.64 -4.93 -17.69
CA GLU A 29 -2.61 -5.97 -17.69
C GLU A 29 -2.99 -7.15 -16.76
N MET A 30 -3.46 -6.86 -15.54
CA MET A 30 -3.92 -7.86 -14.59
C MET A 30 -5.16 -8.61 -15.10
N LYS A 31 -6.05 -7.90 -15.79
CA LYS A 31 -7.21 -8.50 -16.45
C LYS A 31 -6.80 -9.41 -17.62
N ALA A 32 -5.89 -8.97 -18.48
CA ALA A 32 -5.42 -9.73 -19.63
C ALA A 32 -4.61 -10.97 -19.23
N SER A 33 -3.90 -10.91 -18.10
CA SER A 33 -3.14 -12.02 -17.55
C SER A 33 -3.97 -13.00 -16.71
N GLY A 34 -5.25 -12.70 -16.46
CA GLY A 34 -6.17 -13.58 -15.72
C GLY A 34 -5.93 -13.66 -14.22
N VAL A 35 -5.11 -12.76 -13.65
CA VAL A 35 -4.78 -12.75 -12.21
C VAL A 35 -5.67 -11.82 -11.39
N LEU A 36 -6.53 -11.03 -12.06
CA LEU A 36 -7.42 -10.06 -11.42
C LEU A 36 -8.34 -10.71 -10.38
N ASP A 37 -8.82 -11.93 -10.62
CA ASP A 37 -9.71 -12.65 -9.69
C ASP A 37 -9.03 -13.02 -8.35
N LYS A 38 -7.69 -13.04 -8.32
CA LYS A 38 -6.89 -13.30 -7.11
C LYS A 38 -6.21 -12.04 -6.57
N THR A 39 -6.54 -10.87 -7.10
CA THR A 39 -5.86 -9.62 -6.79
C THR A 39 -6.85 -8.56 -6.30
N ALA A 40 -6.67 -8.08 -5.07
CA ALA A 40 -7.31 -6.86 -4.61
C ALA A 40 -6.48 -5.64 -5.04
N MET A 41 -7.09 -4.67 -5.71
CA MET A 41 -6.40 -3.44 -6.12
C MET A 41 -6.98 -2.24 -5.36
N VAL A 42 -6.12 -1.48 -4.68
CA VAL A 42 -6.48 -0.27 -3.93
C VAL A 42 -5.70 0.91 -4.51
N PHE A 43 -6.39 2.00 -4.82
CA PHE A 43 -5.77 3.15 -5.48
C PHE A 43 -6.08 4.46 -4.75
N GLY A 44 -5.05 5.26 -4.53
CA GLY A 44 -5.10 6.62 -4.02
C GLY A 44 -4.21 7.47 -4.91
N GLN A 45 -4.76 7.92 -6.03
CA GLN A 45 -4.04 8.50 -7.15
C GLN A 45 -3.42 9.88 -6.83
N MET A 46 -2.49 10.37 -7.66
CA MET A 46 -1.84 11.68 -7.45
C MET A 46 -2.82 12.86 -7.37
N ASN A 47 -3.97 12.77 -8.04
CA ASN A 47 -5.00 13.81 -8.04
C ASN A 47 -5.85 13.82 -6.76
N GLU A 48 -5.67 12.86 -5.85
CA GLU A 48 -6.35 12.80 -4.56
C GLU A 48 -5.69 13.71 -3.52
N PRO A 49 -6.45 14.23 -2.55
CA PRO A 49 -5.89 15.06 -1.48
C PRO A 49 -4.85 14.29 -0.67
N PRO A 50 -3.85 14.97 -0.07
CA PRO A 50 -2.75 14.32 0.64
C PRO A 50 -3.23 13.42 1.79
N GLY A 51 -4.36 13.75 2.44
CA GLY A 51 -4.96 12.88 3.45
C GLY A 51 -5.38 11.50 2.93
N ALA A 52 -5.94 11.44 1.71
CA ALA A 52 -6.31 10.18 1.08
C ALA A 52 -5.06 9.36 0.69
N ARG A 53 -4.07 10.02 0.06
CA ARG A 53 -2.78 9.38 -0.29
C ARG A 53 -2.03 8.84 0.94
N MET A 54 -2.07 9.56 2.06
CA MET A 54 -1.44 9.12 3.32
C MET A 54 -2.16 7.93 3.96
N ARG A 55 -3.40 7.62 3.58
CA ARG A 55 -4.19 6.53 4.19
C ARG A 55 -4.35 5.30 3.32
N VAL A 56 -4.24 5.44 2.00
CA VAL A 56 -4.45 4.32 1.07
C VAL A 56 -3.52 3.14 1.32
N ALA A 57 -2.27 3.39 1.73
CA ALA A 57 -1.32 2.34 2.12
C ALA A 57 -1.85 1.47 3.27
N LEU A 58 -2.49 2.08 4.26
CA LEU A 58 -3.12 1.39 5.39
C LEU A 58 -4.38 0.64 4.98
N THR A 59 -5.13 1.14 4.00
CA THR A 59 -6.29 0.44 3.44
C THR A 59 -5.87 -0.87 2.78
N GLY A 60 -4.86 -0.84 1.92
CA GLY A 60 -4.30 -2.06 1.29
C GLY A 60 -3.78 -3.04 2.33
N LEU A 61 -3.02 -2.55 3.31
CA LEU A 61 -2.54 -3.37 4.41
C LEU A 61 -3.67 -4.02 5.22
N THR A 62 -4.75 -3.29 5.50
CA THR A 62 -5.90 -3.84 6.26
C THR A 62 -6.59 -4.98 5.49
N ILE A 63 -6.67 -4.88 4.16
CA ILE A 63 -7.17 -5.97 3.31
C ILE A 63 -6.22 -7.18 3.38
N ALA A 64 -4.91 -6.95 3.30
CA ALA A 64 -3.92 -8.02 3.44
C ALA A 64 -3.98 -8.70 4.82
N GLU A 65 -4.16 -7.93 5.90
CA GLU A 65 -4.32 -8.47 7.24
C GLU A 65 -5.58 -9.30 7.41
N TYR A 66 -6.69 -8.96 6.74
CA TYR A 66 -7.89 -9.81 6.75
C TYR A 66 -7.58 -11.20 6.18
N PHE A 67 -6.94 -11.27 5.01
CA PHE A 67 -6.56 -12.55 4.40
C PHE A 67 -5.53 -13.31 5.26
N ARG A 68 -4.61 -12.62 5.94
CA ARG A 68 -3.64 -13.22 6.85
C ARG A 68 -4.29 -13.79 8.12
N ASP A 69 -5.13 -12.99 8.80
CA ASP A 69 -5.55 -13.26 10.19
C ASP A 69 -6.89 -13.97 10.31
N VAL A 70 -7.78 -13.76 9.33
CA VAL A 70 -9.13 -14.34 9.27
C VAL A 70 -9.15 -15.54 8.34
N GLU A 71 -8.67 -15.40 7.11
CA GLU A 71 -8.65 -16.48 6.11
C GLU A 71 -7.43 -17.41 6.26
N GLY A 72 -6.40 -16.99 7.00
CA GLY A 72 -5.21 -17.81 7.28
C GLY A 72 -4.34 -18.07 6.04
N GLN A 73 -4.27 -17.10 5.13
CA GLN A 73 -3.60 -17.24 3.83
C GLN A 73 -2.27 -16.49 3.79
N ASP A 74 -1.41 -16.90 2.85
CA ASP A 74 -0.20 -16.17 2.49
C ASP A 74 -0.52 -15.12 1.42
N VAL A 75 -0.23 -13.87 1.74
CA VAL A 75 -0.60 -12.69 0.97
C VAL A 75 0.65 -12.01 0.41
N LEU A 76 0.63 -11.69 -0.87
CA LEU A 76 1.62 -10.81 -1.50
C LEU A 76 1.08 -9.38 -1.49
N LEU A 77 1.72 -8.47 -0.74
CA LEU A 77 1.35 -7.07 -0.66
C LEU A 77 2.30 -6.23 -1.52
N PHE A 78 1.77 -5.48 -2.48
CA PHE A 78 2.55 -4.54 -3.27
C PHE A 78 2.16 -3.12 -2.89
N ILE A 79 3.11 -2.30 -2.45
CA ILE A 79 2.89 -0.88 -2.15
C ILE A 79 3.72 -0.05 -3.13
N ASP A 80 3.03 0.55 -4.12
CA ASP A 80 3.65 1.44 -5.08
C ASP A 80 3.01 2.83 -5.00
N ASN A 81 3.62 3.88 -4.45
CA ASN A 81 4.98 3.94 -3.93
C ASN A 81 5.02 4.31 -2.45
N ILE A 82 5.80 3.57 -1.66
CA ILE A 82 5.97 3.85 -0.22
C ILE A 82 6.55 5.25 0.04
N PHE A 83 7.34 5.81 -0.87
CA PHE A 83 7.81 7.19 -0.76
C PHE A 83 6.66 8.21 -0.84
N ARG A 84 5.62 7.94 -1.63
CA ARG A 84 4.45 8.82 -1.77
C ARG A 84 3.59 8.85 -0.50
N PHE A 85 3.60 7.78 0.29
CA PHE A 85 3.02 7.78 1.64
C PHE A 85 3.72 8.80 2.53
N THR A 86 5.05 8.77 2.56
CA THR A 86 5.87 9.73 3.33
C THR A 86 5.66 11.16 2.86
N GLN A 87 5.68 11.40 1.54
CA GLN A 87 5.46 12.72 0.96
C GLN A 87 4.08 13.28 1.33
N ALA A 88 3.04 12.46 1.21
CA ALA A 88 1.69 12.85 1.62
C ALA A 88 1.62 13.16 3.12
N GLY A 89 2.34 12.42 3.96
CA GLY A 89 2.46 12.69 5.39
C GLY A 89 3.13 14.05 5.69
N SER A 90 4.14 14.44 4.91
CA SER A 90 4.77 15.76 5.03
C SER A 90 3.81 16.89 4.65
N GLU A 91 3.02 16.72 3.57
CA GLU A 91 1.98 17.66 3.16
C GLU A 91 0.90 17.82 4.24
N VAL A 92 0.39 16.71 4.80
CA VAL A 92 -0.59 16.72 5.89
C VAL A 92 -0.02 17.38 7.14
N SER A 93 1.23 17.08 7.50
CA SER A 93 1.88 17.66 8.69
C SER A 93 2.02 19.18 8.58
N ALA A 94 2.33 19.70 7.40
CA ALA A 94 2.39 21.13 7.14
C ALA A 94 1.00 21.78 7.31
N LEU A 95 -0.06 21.15 6.78
CA LEU A 95 -1.44 21.63 6.94
C LEU A 95 -1.90 21.64 8.41
N LEU A 96 -1.39 20.72 9.23
CA LEU A 96 -1.66 20.66 10.67
C LEU A 96 -0.83 21.65 11.50
N GLY A 97 0.00 22.48 10.87
CA GLY A 97 0.84 23.48 11.55
C GLY A 97 1.96 22.89 12.39
N ARG A 98 2.37 21.64 12.13
CA ARG A 98 3.50 21.02 12.83
C ARG A 98 4.81 21.59 12.30
N ILE A 99 5.76 21.82 13.21
CA ILE A 99 7.12 22.25 12.84
C ILE A 99 7.78 21.13 12.03
N PRO A 100 8.34 21.42 10.83
CA PRO A 100 9.00 20.41 10.01
C PRO A 100 10.30 19.93 10.66
N SER A 101 10.62 18.65 10.43
CA SER A 101 11.87 18.03 10.83
C SER A 101 12.94 18.18 9.73
N ALA A 102 14.01 17.37 9.81
CA ALA A 102 15.09 17.34 8.82
C ALA A 102 14.54 17.21 7.39
N VAL A 103 15.09 18.01 6.46
CA VAL A 103 14.78 17.98 5.02
C VAL A 103 13.30 18.27 4.70
N GLY A 104 12.51 18.77 5.65
CA GLY A 104 11.10 19.14 5.44
C GLY A 104 10.10 18.00 5.71
N TYR A 105 10.55 16.86 6.24
CA TYR A 105 9.65 15.76 6.62
C TYR A 105 8.83 16.08 7.87
N GLN A 106 7.74 15.35 8.06
CA GLN A 106 6.97 15.41 9.29
C GLN A 106 7.80 14.88 10.48
N PRO A 107 7.66 15.46 11.69
CA PRO A 107 8.36 14.97 12.88
C PRO A 107 7.92 13.55 13.29
N THR A 108 6.74 13.11 12.83
CA THR A 108 6.15 11.79 13.10
C THR A 108 6.55 10.72 12.10
N LEU A 109 7.47 10.99 11.16
CA LEU A 109 7.79 10.09 10.05
C LEU A 109 8.19 8.69 10.51
N ALA A 110 9.12 8.60 11.47
CA ALA A 110 9.60 7.31 11.97
C ALA A 110 8.48 6.50 12.61
N THR A 111 7.60 7.14 13.38
CA THR A 111 6.47 6.48 14.04
C THR A 111 5.42 6.03 13.03
N GLU A 112 5.06 6.87 12.06
CA GLU A 112 4.06 6.55 11.04
C GLU A 112 4.53 5.44 10.10
N MET A 113 5.82 5.46 9.70
CA MET A 113 6.41 4.39 8.91
C MET A 113 6.50 3.09 9.71
N GLY A 114 6.93 3.17 10.97
CA GLY A 114 6.99 2.01 11.86
C GLY A 114 5.63 1.35 12.06
N GLN A 115 4.58 2.14 12.27
CA GLN A 115 3.21 1.62 12.41
C GLN A 115 2.70 0.87 11.16
N LEU A 116 3.15 1.27 9.97
CA LEU A 116 2.83 0.58 8.73
C LEU A 116 3.68 -0.68 8.54
N GLN A 117 5.00 -0.56 8.72
CA GLN A 117 5.95 -1.64 8.44
C GLN A 117 5.85 -2.80 9.45
N GLU A 118 5.66 -2.52 10.75
CA GLU A 118 5.55 -3.58 11.77
C GLU A 118 4.33 -4.49 11.59
N ARG A 119 3.31 -4.02 10.87
CA ARG A 119 2.12 -4.80 10.53
C ARG A 119 2.33 -5.71 9.33
N ILE A 120 3.33 -5.43 8.49
CA ILE A 120 3.75 -6.27 7.37
C ILE A 120 4.66 -7.35 7.93
N THR A 121 4.06 -8.43 8.41
CA THR A 121 4.78 -9.51 9.06
C THR A 121 4.03 -10.84 8.94
N SER A 122 4.78 -11.92 9.13
CA SER A 122 4.25 -13.28 9.25
C SER A 122 3.80 -13.56 10.67
N THR A 123 2.59 -14.11 10.81
CA THR A 123 2.05 -14.54 12.09
C THR A 123 1.97 -16.07 12.14
N LYS A 124 1.43 -16.62 13.24
CA LYS A 124 1.14 -18.05 13.32
C LYS A 124 -0.04 -18.49 12.44
N LYS A 125 -0.80 -17.55 11.88
CA LYS A 125 -2.03 -17.81 11.11
C LYS A 125 -1.82 -17.74 9.60
N GLY A 126 -0.86 -16.95 9.15
CA GLY A 126 -0.53 -16.73 7.74
C GLY A 126 0.60 -15.72 7.61
N SER A 127 0.94 -15.34 6.38
CA SER A 127 2.02 -14.38 6.11
C SER A 127 1.58 -13.22 5.22
N ILE A 128 2.23 -12.06 5.41
CA ILE A 128 2.23 -10.98 4.43
C ILE A 128 3.67 -10.80 3.98
N THR A 129 3.91 -10.98 2.69
CA THR A 129 5.20 -10.68 2.05
C THR A 129 5.02 -9.42 1.23
N SER A 130 5.85 -8.40 1.48
CA SER A 130 5.79 -7.09 0.80
C SER A 130 7.00 -6.78 -0.06
#